data_AF-A0A931FLQ2-F1
#
_entry.id   AF-A0A931FLQ2-F1
#
_cell.length_a   1.000
_cell.length_b   1.000
_cell.length_c   1.000
_cell.angle_alpha   90.00
_cell.angle_beta   90.00
_cell.angle_gamma   90.00
#
_symmetry.space_group_name_H-M   'P 1'
#
loop_
_entity.id
_entity.type
_entity.pdbx_description
1 polymer ?
#
loop_
_entity_poly.entity_id
_entity_poly.type
_entity_poly.pdbx_seq_one_letter_code
_entity_poly.pdbx_strand_id
1 'polypeptide(L)'
;MPAAPRLRQLRRDRTVFALLMNIVRIYLEESDRLAQQPQLRNAPDAELLHLQQVADQWLNLATAYVVRKHHCPAHIAIQLVAELQAELRANIPETEVRRMPIEAVLTLPPGMQAGR
;
A
#
# COMPACT_ATOMS: atom_id res chain seq x y z
N MET A 1 10.24 10.64 -24.88
CA MET A 1 9.84 10.42 -23.46
C MET A 1 9.65 8.92 -23.26
N PRO A 2 10.15 8.31 -22.16
CA PRO A 2 9.88 6.91 -21.88
C PRO A 2 8.36 6.71 -21.77
N ALA A 3 7.84 5.68 -22.43
CA ALA A 3 6.42 5.37 -22.37
C ALA A 3 6.03 4.97 -20.94
N ALA A 4 4.93 5.53 -20.43
CA ALA A 4 4.43 5.16 -19.10
C ALA A 4 4.19 3.65 -19.02
N PRO A 5 4.57 2.98 -17.92
CA PRO A 5 4.32 1.56 -17.76
C PRO A 5 2.82 1.31 -17.75
N ARG A 6 2.40 0.20 -18.39
CA ARG A 6 0.98 -0.18 -18.43
C ARG A 6 0.60 -0.82 -17.10
N LEU A 7 -0.63 -0.59 -16.63
CA LEU A 7 -1.17 -1.22 -15.41
C LEU A 7 -0.99 -2.76 -15.39
N ARG A 8 -1.16 -3.41 -16.55
CA ARG A 8 -0.91 -4.87 -16.73
C ARG A 8 0.52 -5.31 -16.42
N GLN A 9 1.51 -4.44 -16.59
CA GLN A 9 2.91 -4.73 -16.26
C GLN A 9 3.11 -4.70 -14.74
N LEU A 10 2.55 -3.70 -14.06
CA LEU A 10 2.62 -3.60 -12.60
C LEU A 10 1.89 -4.76 -11.93
N ARG A 11 0.76 -5.22 -12.48
CA ARG A 11 0.02 -6.37 -11.94
C ARG A 11 0.85 -7.66 -11.87
N ARG A 12 1.79 -7.83 -12.80
CA ARG A 12 2.67 -9.01 -12.86
C ARG A 12 3.92 -8.86 -12.00
N ASP A 13 4.13 -7.69 -11.43
CA ASP A 13 5.26 -7.39 -10.58
C ASP A 13 4.98 -7.87 -9.16
N ARG A 14 5.66 -8.93 -8.74
CA ARG A 14 5.48 -9.51 -7.41
C ARG A 14 5.80 -8.52 -6.29
N THR A 15 6.78 -7.63 -6.48
CA THR A 15 7.13 -6.65 -5.45
C THR A 15 6.04 -5.59 -5.34
N VAL A 16 5.57 -5.03 -6.46
CA VAL A 16 4.45 -4.07 -6.42
C VAL A 16 3.22 -4.73 -5.83
N PHE A 17 2.89 -5.95 -6.25
CA PHE A 17 1.77 -6.70 -5.70
C PHE A 17 1.89 -6.87 -4.17
N ALA A 18 3.03 -7.33 -3.66
CA ALA A 18 3.25 -7.49 -2.22
C ALA A 18 3.14 -6.16 -1.44
N LEU A 19 3.74 -5.08 -1.95
CA LEU A 19 3.63 -3.75 -1.35
C LEU A 19 2.17 -3.30 -1.27
N LEU A 20 1.41 -3.45 -2.35
CA LEU A 20 0.00 -3.04 -2.38
C LEU A 20 -0.89 -3.93 -1.52
N MET A 21 -0.62 -5.23 -1.44
CA MET A 21 -1.35 -6.13 -0.55
C MET A 21 -1.20 -5.74 0.92
N ASN A 22 -0.02 -5.28 1.34
CA ASN A 22 0.17 -4.74 2.69
C ASN A 22 -0.66 -3.49 2.94
N ILE A 23 -0.71 -2.56 1.98
CA ILE A 23 -1.54 -1.35 2.11
C ILE A 23 -3.03 -1.73 2.21
N VAL A 24 -3.51 -2.64 1.35
CA VAL A 24 -4.90 -3.10 1.39
C VAL A 24 -5.24 -3.72 2.75
N ARG A 25 -4.34 -4.52 3.33
CA ARG A 25 -4.54 -5.10 4.65
C ARG A 25 -4.63 -4.04 5.75
N ILE A 26 -3.76 -3.02 5.73
CA ILE A 26 -3.80 -1.92 6.70
C ILE A 26 -5.12 -1.15 6.59
N TYR A 27 -5.62 -0.89 5.37
CA TYR A 27 -6.90 -0.23 5.18
C TYR A 27 -8.11 -1.09 5.62
N LEU A 28 -8.00 -2.42 5.55
CA LEU A 28 -9.02 -3.30 6.14
C LEU A 28 -9.01 -3.20 7.68
N GLU A 29 -7.84 -3.16 8.30
CA GLU A 29 -7.71 -2.99 9.75
C GLU A 29 -8.21 -1.62 10.23
N GLU A 30 -7.87 -0.56 9.50
CA GLU A 30 -8.43 0.78 9.68
C GLU A 30 -9.97 0.76 9.57
N SER A 31 -10.50 0.13 8.51
CA SER A 31 -11.95 0.06 8.27
C SER A 31 -12.68 -0.72 9.37
N ASP A 32 -12.11 -1.84 9.83
CA ASP A 32 -12.65 -2.62 10.95
C ASP A 32 -12.69 -1.78 12.23
N ARG A 33 -11.61 -1.06 12.51
CA ARG A 33 -11.52 -0.19 13.69
C ARG A 33 -12.55 0.94 13.63
N LEU A 34 -12.71 1.57 12.47
CA LEU A 34 -13.72 2.60 12.24
C LEU A 34 -15.15 2.06 12.27
N ALA A 35 -15.37 0.79 11.94
CA ALA A 35 -16.67 0.15 12.08
C ALA A 35 -17.01 -0.15 13.55
N GLN A 36 -16.02 -0.57 14.34
CA GLN A 36 -16.16 -0.83 15.77
C GLN A 36 -16.27 0.46 16.60
N GLN A 37 -15.56 1.52 16.19
CA GLN A 37 -15.51 2.80 16.88
C GLN A 37 -15.70 3.96 15.90
N PRO A 38 -16.93 4.21 15.41
CA PRO A 38 -17.21 5.25 14.41
C PRO A 38 -16.80 6.65 14.84
N GLN A 39 -16.76 6.93 16.16
CA GLN A 39 -16.30 8.20 16.72
C GLN A 39 -14.85 8.55 16.34
N LEU A 40 -14.01 7.55 16.07
CA LEU A 40 -12.62 7.76 15.68
C LEU A 40 -12.48 8.43 14.30
N ARG A 41 -13.54 8.48 13.49
CA ARG A 41 -13.52 9.21 12.20
C ARG A 41 -13.26 10.71 12.38
N ASN A 42 -13.77 11.29 13.46
CA ASN A 42 -13.65 12.72 13.73
C ASN A 42 -12.52 13.04 14.72
N ALA A 43 -12.14 12.06 15.55
CA ALA A 43 -11.05 12.18 16.50
C ALA A 43 -10.23 10.88 16.52
N PRO A 44 -9.29 10.72 15.56
CA PRO A 44 -8.42 9.56 15.51
C PRO A 44 -7.57 9.47 16.78
N ASP A 45 -7.52 8.28 17.37
CA ASP A 45 -6.59 8.01 18.46
C ASP A 45 -5.19 7.68 17.94
N ALA A 46 -4.23 7.54 18.87
CA ALA A 46 -2.83 7.32 18.52
C ALA A 46 -2.60 6.06 17.66
N GLU A 47 -3.40 5.02 17.87
CA GLU A 47 -3.25 3.77 17.12
C GLU A 47 -3.87 3.87 15.71
N LEU A 48 -5.03 4.52 15.56
CA LEU A 48 -5.59 4.78 14.23
C LEU A 48 -4.66 5.69 13.41
N LEU A 49 -4.10 6.72 14.05
CA LEU A 49 -3.08 7.57 13.42
C LEU A 49 -1.84 6.76 13.03
N HIS A 50 -1.40 5.82 13.87
CA HIS A 50 -0.28 4.95 13.55
C HIS A 50 -0.57 4.08 12.32
N LEU A 51 -1.75 3.47 12.24
CA LEU A 51 -2.17 2.69 11.06
C LEU A 51 -2.15 3.53 9.79
N GLN A 52 -2.69 4.75 9.83
CA GLN A 52 -2.70 5.69 8.71
C GLN A 52 -1.28 6.08 8.28
N GLN A 53 -0.41 6.42 9.23
CA GLN A 53 1.00 6.73 8.94
C GLN A 53 1.74 5.55 8.32
N VAL A 54 1.48 4.34 8.79
CA VAL A 54 2.08 3.13 8.22
C VAL A 54 1.57 2.93 6.79
N ALA A 55 0.27 3.06 6.53
CA ALA A 55 -0.27 2.99 5.17
C ALA A 55 0.39 3.98 4.21
N ASP A 56 0.59 5.23 4.64
CA ASP A 56 1.27 6.27 3.86
C ASP A 56 2.73 5.91 3.56
N GLN A 57 3.46 5.33 4.52
CA GLN A 57 4.84 4.87 4.31
C GLN A 57 4.91 3.78 3.24
N TRP A 58 3.99 2.83 3.28
CA TRP A 58 3.90 1.76 2.29
C TRP A 58 3.52 2.28 0.90
N LEU A 59 2.61 3.24 0.82
CA LEU A 59 2.23 3.90 -0.43
C LEU A 59 3.41 4.65 -1.06
N ASN A 60 4.17 5.38 -0.24
CA ASN A 60 5.38 6.06 -0.67
C ASN A 60 6.45 5.08 -1.17
N LEU A 61 6.60 3.94 -0.51
CA LEU A 61 7.53 2.91 -0.93
C LEU A 61 7.14 2.26 -2.27
N ALA A 62 5.86 1.92 -2.45
CA ALA A 62 5.33 1.41 -3.71
C ALA A 62 5.54 2.41 -4.85
N THR A 63 5.24 3.68 -4.60
CA THR A 63 5.44 4.77 -5.57
C THR A 63 6.91 4.90 -5.95
N ALA A 64 7.81 4.97 -4.96
CA ALA A 64 9.25 5.09 -5.20
C ALA A 64 9.81 3.88 -5.97
N TYR A 65 9.33 2.67 -5.67
CA TYR A 65 9.70 1.46 -6.40
C TYR A 65 9.30 1.56 -7.88
N VAL A 66 8.05 1.96 -8.16
CA VAL A 66 7.54 2.10 -9.53
C VAL A 66 8.32 3.17 -10.31
N VAL A 67 8.58 4.33 -9.71
CA VAL A 67 9.40 5.39 -10.31
C VAL A 67 10.77 4.86 -10.71
N ARG A 68 11.46 4.18 -9.79
CA ARG A 68 12.82 3.67 -10.01
C ARG A 68 12.86 2.57 -11.06
N LYS A 69 11.94 1.61 -11.00
CA LYS A 69 11.92 0.45 -11.88
C LYS A 69 11.48 0.78 -13.30
N HIS A 70 10.50 1.68 -13.44
CA HIS A 70 9.89 1.98 -14.73
C HIS A 70 10.33 3.33 -15.30
N HIS A 71 11.23 4.05 -14.64
CA HIS A 71 11.74 5.35 -15.07
C HIS A 71 10.63 6.34 -15.45
N CYS A 72 9.55 6.36 -14.68
CA CYS A 72 8.39 7.22 -14.92
C CYS A 72 8.32 8.38 -13.92
N PRO A 73 7.64 9.49 -14.27
CA PRO A 73 7.39 10.59 -13.34
C PRO A 73 6.60 10.15 -12.11
N ALA A 74 6.85 10.78 -10.96
CA ALA A 74 6.19 10.44 -9.69
C ALA A 74 4.66 10.51 -9.76
N HIS A 75 4.08 11.52 -10.42
CA HIS A 75 2.63 11.63 -10.57
C HIS A 75 2.01 10.45 -11.35
N ILE A 76 2.73 9.91 -12.35
CA ILE A 76 2.30 8.71 -13.08
C ILE A 76 2.38 7.47 -12.19
N ALA A 77 3.46 7.34 -11.41
CA ALA A 77 3.59 6.23 -10.47
C ALA A 77 2.49 6.25 -9.41
N ILE A 78 2.16 7.42 -8.85
CA ILE A 78 1.06 7.60 -7.89
C ILE A 78 -0.26 7.15 -8.51
N GLN A 79 -0.57 7.62 -9.72
CA GLN A 79 -1.80 7.24 -10.42
C GLN A 79 -1.88 5.72 -10.62
N LEU A 80 -0.81 5.10 -11.12
CA LEU A 80 -0.77 3.67 -11.37
C LEU A 80 -0.88 2.82 -10.10
N VAL A 81 -0.25 3.28 -9.02
CA VAL A 81 -0.35 2.66 -7.69
C VAL A 81 -1.79 2.74 -7.18
N ALA A 82 -2.45 3.89 -7.30
CA ALA A 82 -3.84 4.07 -6.90
C ALA A 82 -4.81 3.21 -7.73
N GLU A 83 -4.62 3.17 -9.05
CA GLU A 83 -5.40 2.32 -9.96
C GLU A 83 -5.24 0.84 -9.62
N LEU A 84 -4.00 0.38 -9.42
CA LEU A 84 -3.75 -1.03 -9.09
C LEU A 84 -4.28 -1.38 -7.71
N GLN A 85 -4.17 -0.48 -6.73
CA GLN A 85 -4.77 -0.68 -5.41
C GLN A 85 -6.29 -0.81 -5.48
N ALA A 86 -6.98 0.07 -6.22
CA ALA A 86 -8.43 -0.01 -6.41
C ALA A 86 -8.83 -1.33 -7.09
N GLU A 87 -8.05 -1.76 -8.08
CA GLU A 87 -8.26 -3.03 -8.75
C GLU A 87 -8.09 -4.23 -7.79
N LEU A 88 -7.04 -4.24 -6.97
CA LEU A 88 -6.80 -5.31 -6.00
C LEU A 88 -7.93 -5.39 -4.96
N ARG A 89 -8.39 -4.25 -4.45
CA ARG A 89 -9.53 -4.19 -3.51
C ARG A 89 -10.83 -4.70 -4.11
N ALA A 90 -11.03 -4.49 -5.41
CA ALA A 90 -12.24 -4.93 -6.10
C ALA A 90 -12.24 -6.43 -6.44
N ASN A 91 -11.05 -7.02 -6.67
CA ASN A 91 -10.93 -8.38 -7.21
C ASN A 91 -10.48 -9.43 -6.18
N ILE A 92 -9.90 -9.03 -5.05
CA ILE A 92 -9.43 -9.96 -4.02
C ILE A 92 -10.39 -9.92 -2.83
N PRO A 93 -11.05 -11.03 -2.48
CA PRO A 93 -11.93 -11.09 -1.32
C PRO A 93 -11.17 -10.71 -0.04
N GLU A 94 -11.80 -9.91 0.83
CA GLU A 94 -11.18 -9.47 2.07
C GLU A 94 -10.72 -10.64 2.95
N THR A 95 -11.47 -11.75 2.95
CA THR A 95 -11.14 -12.98 3.68
C THR A 95 -9.85 -13.62 3.19
N GLU A 96 -9.53 -13.49 1.90
CA GLU A 96 -8.26 -13.95 1.33
C GLU A 96 -7.13 -13.03 1.75
N VAL A 97 -7.31 -11.70 1.66
CA VAL A 97 -6.30 -10.70 2.09
C VAL A 97 -5.89 -10.91 3.55
N ARG A 98 -6.86 -11.16 4.44
CA ARG A 98 -6.61 -11.40 5.87
C ARG A 98 -5.82 -12.68 6.13
N ARG A 99 -6.00 -13.69 5.29
CA ARG A 99 -5.32 -15.00 5.37
C ARG A 99 -3.95 -15.00 4.71
N MET A 100 -3.66 -14.04 3.84
CA MET A 100 -2.32 -13.92 3.27
C MET A 100 -1.35 -13.78 4.44
N PRO A 101 -0.30 -14.63 4.51
CA PRO A 101 0.78 -14.34 5.43
C PRO A 101 1.23 -12.93 5.08
N ILE A 102 1.40 -12.08 6.10
CA ILE A 102 2.25 -10.91 5.93
C ILE A 102 3.59 -11.55 5.63
N GLU A 103 3.91 -11.74 4.34
CA GLU A 103 5.27 -12.07 3.98
C GLU A 103 6.07 -10.99 4.70
N ALA A 104 6.97 -11.41 5.59
CA ALA A 104 7.93 -10.55 6.25
C ALA A 104 8.86 -9.82 5.24
N VAL A 105 8.45 -9.76 3.97
CA VAL A 105 9.01 -8.98 2.88
C VAL A 105 9.19 -7.53 3.29
N LEU A 106 8.43 -6.97 4.25
CA LEU A 106 8.97 -5.90 5.09
C LEU A 106 8.47 -6.00 6.55
N THR A 107 9.07 -6.89 7.34
CA THR A 107 9.83 -6.31 8.46
C THR A 107 10.91 -5.46 7.78
N LEU A 108 10.70 -4.16 7.58
CA LEU A 108 10.96 -3.19 8.62
C LEU A 108 10.00 -1.97 8.67
N PRO A 109 9.45 -1.67 9.87
CA PRO A 109 9.01 -0.35 10.37
C PRO A 109 10.21 0.36 11.06
N PRO A 110 10.08 1.25 12.07
CA PRO A 110 9.54 2.60 12.16
C PRO A 110 10.67 3.68 12.08
N GLY A 111 11.48 3.61 11.02
CA GLY A 111 12.63 4.50 10.80
C GLY A 111 13.82 3.81 10.15
N MET A 112 13.61 2.62 9.55
CA MET A 112 14.69 1.77 9.13
C MET A 112 15.26 2.07 7.76
N GLN A 113 16.56 2.25 7.64
CA GLN A 113 17.54 2.79 8.59
C GLN A 113 18.86 2.85 7.83
N ALA A 114 19.66 3.85 8.19
CA ALA A 114 20.95 4.20 7.63
C ALA A 114 21.93 3.03 7.44
N GLY A 115 22.64 3.02 6.31
CA GLY A 115 23.69 2.05 6.04
C GLY A 115 24.42 2.23 4.70
N ARG A 116 25.12 3.37 4.56
CA ARG A 116 26.21 3.71 3.60
C ARG A 116 25.90 3.74 2.10
#